data_AF-A0A7Y8M9X0-F1
#
_entry.id   AF-A0A7Y8M9X0-F1
#
_cell.length_a   1.000
_cell.length_b   1.000
_cell.length_c   1.000
_cell.angle_alpha   90.00
_cell.angle_beta   90.00
_cell.angle_gamma   90.00
#
_symmetry.space_group_name_H-M   'P 1'
#
loop_
_entity.id
_entity.type
_entity.pdbx_description
1 polymer ?
#
loop_
_entity_poly.entity_id
_entity_poly.type
_entity_poly.pdbx_seq_one_letter_code
_entity_poly.pdbx_strand_id
1 'polypeptide(L)'
;MSAMVRLSDLSTFDRDHVLMKQLPPLEPFPWVSRSRPVSEMTFAIITTAGLHFRGEQNFEMSDASYRAIPGEEDTARLVMSHVSTNFDRSGFQNDVNVVFPLDRFRELAAEGVIGGLASVHYSFMGGGLMPDAYETSVRSLAGLLKRDGVDAAFITPVCPNCTRATCAIAHYLESEGVMTTGIALIRENAEALKPPRLLWVSFPFGYPLGKPGDAPFQRRVIEASLDLLNRPAGPVLEDFPEDVPDLDLERSETCPVNFAQPSKEATTWRARLANERLLLQPWYEMSVRRRGRTTVGLSDLSIDQILDMVAGWLDDRSQKLPDTKAFKFGIEDAKAWYGEAISAQPGDYAPGQVERVLYYETAFGAALKEYFQHFFAGDEKTIIFARLIAPRWAMKASTGTAAVDRHGNLVEQPAAKAMREAQQHAAKAHD
;
A
#
# COMPACT_ATOMS: atom_id res chain seq x y z
N MET A 1 -8.19 -4.42 20.09
CA MET A 1 -8.60 -5.46 19.12
C MET A 1 -7.47 -5.57 18.14
N SER A 2 -6.75 -6.69 18.16
CA SER A 2 -5.62 -6.98 17.29
C SER A 2 -6.04 -6.80 15.83
N ALA A 3 -5.24 -6.10 15.04
CA ALA A 3 -5.53 -5.79 13.64
C ALA A 3 -5.23 -7.03 12.76
N MET A 4 -5.93 -8.13 13.02
CA MET A 4 -5.99 -9.27 12.12
C MET A 4 -6.70 -8.84 10.85
N VAL A 5 -6.20 -9.24 9.68
CA VAL A 5 -6.88 -9.05 8.41
C VAL A 5 -7.00 -10.38 7.68
N ARG A 6 -7.80 -11.27 8.27
CA ARG A 6 -8.44 -12.34 7.50
C ARG A 6 -9.64 -11.75 6.76
N LEU A 7 -10.12 -12.42 5.72
CA LEU A 7 -11.37 -12.02 5.07
C LEU A 7 -12.56 -11.92 6.06
N SER A 8 -12.55 -12.72 7.12
CA SER A 8 -13.54 -12.67 8.20
C SER A 8 -13.53 -11.36 8.98
N ASP A 9 -12.39 -10.69 9.02
CA ASP A 9 -12.16 -9.50 9.84
C ASP A 9 -12.48 -8.21 9.05
N LEU A 10 -12.64 -8.36 7.73
CA LEU A 10 -13.13 -7.31 6.86
C LEU A 10 -14.64 -7.10 7.03
N SER A 11 -15.07 -5.85 6.86
CA SER A 11 -16.49 -5.54 6.69
C SER A 11 -17.08 -6.41 5.56
N THR A 12 -18.36 -6.79 5.65
CA THR A 12 -19.03 -7.58 4.60
C THR A 12 -18.79 -6.96 3.22
N PHE A 13 -18.86 -5.63 3.15
CA PHE A 13 -18.60 -4.91 1.92
C PHE A 13 -17.16 -5.11 1.39
N ASP A 14 -16.15 -4.94 2.24
CA ASP A 14 -14.75 -5.10 1.84
C ASP A 14 -14.42 -6.55 1.45
N ARG A 15 -14.99 -7.51 2.17
CA ARG A 15 -14.87 -8.93 1.88
C ARG A 15 -15.44 -9.28 0.51
N ASP A 16 -16.68 -8.89 0.24
CA ASP A 16 -17.34 -9.13 -1.04
C ASP A 16 -16.56 -8.47 -2.18
N HIS A 17 -16.07 -7.24 -1.97
CA HIS A 17 -15.26 -6.52 -2.95
C HIS A 17 -13.94 -7.23 -3.28
N VAL A 18 -13.31 -7.88 -2.29
CA VAL A 18 -12.09 -8.66 -2.52
C VAL A 18 -12.39 -9.97 -3.25
N LEU A 19 -13.39 -10.73 -2.78
CA LEU A 19 -13.78 -12.02 -3.36
C LEU A 19 -14.23 -11.88 -4.83
N MET A 20 -14.97 -10.82 -5.12
CA MET A 20 -15.46 -10.51 -6.47
C MET A 20 -14.33 -10.18 -7.46
N LYS A 21 -13.10 -10.00 -7.00
CA LYS A 21 -11.91 -9.75 -7.84
C LYS A 21 -11.07 -10.98 -8.14
N GLN A 22 -11.51 -12.15 -7.70
CA GLN A 22 -10.86 -13.41 -8.02
C GLN A 22 -10.84 -13.59 -9.54
N LEU A 23 -9.67 -13.97 -10.03
CA LEU A 23 -9.44 -14.24 -11.44
C LEU A 23 -9.01 -15.70 -11.60
N PRO A 24 -9.27 -16.31 -12.76
CA PRO A 24 -8.67 -17.59 -13.08
C PRO A 24 -7.14 -17.47 -13.04
N PRO A 25 -6.44 -18.60 -12.83
CA PRO A 25 -4.99 -18.61 -12.85
C PRO A 25 -4.45 -18.17 -14.22
N LEU A 26 -3.26 -17.58 -14.20
CA LEU A 26 -2.51 -17.29 -15.42
C LEU A 26 -1.93 -18.59 -15.97
N GLU A 27 -2.04 -18.80 -17.28
CA GLU A 27 -1.62 -20.02 -17.96
C GLU A 27 -0.58 -19.72 -19.05
N PRO A 28 0.38 -20.64 -19.31
CA PRO A 28 0.59 -21.91 -18.60
C PRO A 28 1.22 -21.70 -17.21
N PHE A 29 0.93 -22.57 -16.25
CA PHE A 29 1.55 -22.52 -14.92
C PHE A 29 3.10 -22.61 -14.99
N PRO A 30 3.84 -21.60 -14.49
CA PRO A 30 5.31 -21.58 -14.53
C PRO A 30 5.91 -22.13 -13.24
N TRP A 31 7.06 -22.81 -13.37
CA TRP A 31 7.81 -23.33 -12.24
C TRP A 31 9.29 -23.44 -12.57
N VAL A 32 10.12 -22.73 -11.79
CA VAL A 32 11.57 -22.84 -11.80
C VAL A 32 12.00 -23.71 -10.63
N SER A 33 12.68 -24.83 -10.89
CA SER A 33 13.22 -25.68 -9.83
C SER A 33 14.53 -25.12 -9.27
N ARG A 34 14.75 -25.29 -7.97
CA ARG A 34 15.95 -24.77 -7.30
C ARG A 34 17.18 -25.58 -7.72
N SER A 35 18.21 -24.88 -8.21
CA SER A 35 19.45 -25.49 -8.71
C SER A 35 20.61 -25.46 -7.72
N ARG A 36 20.56 -24.58 -6.71
CA ARG A 36 21.61 -24.41 -5.68
C ARG A 36 21.02 -24.09 -4.30
N PRO A 37 21.78 -24.26 -3.20
CA PRO A 37 21.34 -23.88 -1.86
C PRO A 37 20.96 -22.39 -1.77
N VAL A 38 19.99 -22.05 -0.92
CA VAL A 38 19.56 -20.65 -0.69
C VAL A 38 20.73 -19.77 -0.23
N SER A 39 21.64 -20.33 0.58
CA SER A 39 22.89 -19.70 1.04
C SER A 39 23.88 -19.36 -0.07
N GLU A 40 23.65 -19.79 -1.32
CA GLU A 40 24.48 -19.47 -2.48
C GLU A 40 23.72 -18.65 -3.55
N MET A 41 22.46 -18.28 -3.27
CA MET A 41 21.60 -17.56 -4.21
C MET A 41 21.69 -16.04 -4.01
N THR A 42 21.67 -15.32 -5.13
CA THR A 42 21.57 -13.85 -5.15
C THR A 42 20.10 -13.42 -5.27
N PHE A 43 19.67 -12.53 -4.40
CA PHE A 43 18.28 -12.09 -4.30
C PHE A 43 18.06 -10.66 -4.79
N ALA A 44 16.94 -10.42 -5.49
CA ALA A 44 16.41 -9.08 -5.70
C ALA A 44 15.11 -8.90 -4.92
N ILE A 45 14.92 -7.71 -4.34
CA ILE A 45 13.65 -7.34 -3.70
C ILE A 45 12.77 -6.63 -4.73
N ILE A 46 11.50 -7.03 -4.80
CA ILE A 46 10.49 -6.36 -5.61
C ILE A 46 9.34 -5.96 -4.70
N THR A 47 9.05 -4.67 -4.58
CA THR A 47 7.87 -4.21 -3.85
C THR A 47 6.78 -3.75 -4.81
N THR A 48 5.52 -3.95 -4.44
CA THR A 48 4.38 -3.38 -5.18
C THR A 48 3.85 -2.10 -4.53
N ALA A 49 4.61 -1.54 -3.59
CA ALA A 49 4.27 -0.37 -2.80
C ALA A 49 4.40 0.96 -3.54
N GLY A 50 4.79 1.00 -4.82
CA GLY A 50 4.94 2.25 -5.57
C GLY A 50 6.03 3.17 -5.01
N LEU A 51 7.14 2.59 -4.57
CA LEU A 51 8.31 3.31 -4.05
C LEU A 51 9.18 3.85 -5.17
N HIS A 52 9.68 5.06 -4.99
CA HIS A 52 10.62 5.74 -5.87
C HIS A 52 11.32 6.85 -5.09
N PHE A 53 12.39 7.43 -5.63
CA PHE A 53 13.06 8.54 -4.96
C PHE A 53 12.30 9.85 -5.17
N ARG A 54 12.32 10.71 -4.14
CA ARG A 54 11.75 12.06 -4.26
C ARG A 54 12.32 12.80 -5.46
N GLY A 55 11.45 13.43 -6.25
CA GLY A 55 11.80 14.14 -7.48
C GLY A 55 11.82 13.27 -8.73
N GLU A 56 11.69 11.95 -8.60
CA GLU A 56 11.46 11.06 -9.74
C GLU A 56 9.97 10.99 -10.10
N GLN A 57 9.68 10.34 -11.23
CA GLN A 57 8.31 10.21 -11.73
C GLN A 57 7.47 9.30 -10.82
N ASN A 58 6.47 9.90 -10.16
CA ASN A 58 5.41 9.19 -9.44
C ASN A 58 4.78 8.09 -10.29
N PHE A 59 4.34 7.01 -9.63
CA PHE A 59 3.40 6.06 -10.23
C PHE A 59 2.01 6.69 -10.37
N GLU A 60 1.41 6.49 -11.53
CA GLU A 60 0.02 6.86 -11.80
C GLU A 60 -0.91 5.63 -11.70
N MET A 61 -2.23 5.85 -11.74
CA MET A 61 -3.21 4.78 -11.52
C MET A 61 -3.09 3.62 -12.52
N SER A 62 -2.72 3.91 -13.76
CA SER A 62 -2.56 2.92 -14.83
C SER A 62 -1.08 2.61 -15.13
N ASP A 63 -0.19 2.85 -14.18
CA ASP A 63 1.25 2.61 -14.37
C ASP A 63 1.61 1.15 -14.09
N ALA A 64 1.87 0.39 -15.17
CA ALA A 64 2.34 -1.00 -15.10
C ALA A 64 3.88 -1.13 -15.12
N SER A 65 4.60 -0.01 -15.21
CA SER A 65 6.06 -0.01 -15.26
C SER A 65 6.67 -0.21 -13.87
N TYR A 66 8.00 -0.29 -13.82
CA TYR A 66 8.76 -0.35 -12.58
C TYR A 66 9.67 0.87 -12.43
N ARG A 67 10.13 1.09 -11.21
CA ARG A 67 11.24 2.01 -10.88
C ARG A 67 12.38 1.19 -10.29
N ALA A 68 13.61 1.49 -10.72
CA ALA A 68 14.80 0.89 -10.16
C ALA A 68 15.13 1.56 -8.82
N ILE A 69 15.57 0.76 -7.84
CA ILE A 69 16.02 1.21 -6.53
C ILE A 69 17.44 0.64 -6.35
N PRO A 70 18.49 1.43 -6.63
CA PRO A 70 19.86 0.99 -6.38
C PRO A 70 20.05 0.68 -4.89
N GLY A 71 20.66 -0.46 -4.57
CA GLY A 71 20.81 -0.93 -3.20
C GLY A 71 21.63 0.02 -2.32
N GLU A 72 22.63 0.70 -2.88
CA GLU A 72 23.52 1.63 -2.15
C GLU A 72 22.86 2.97 -1.79
N GLU A 73 21.71 3.31 -2.40
CA GLU A 73 21.03 4.56 -2.11
C GLU A 73 20.34 4.55 -0.75
N ASP A 74 20.23 5.72 -0.14
CA ASP A 74 19.58 5.90 1.15
C ASP A 74 18.05 5.71 1.04
N THR A 75 17.55 4.61 1.61
CA THR A 75 16.12 4.27 1.62
C THR A 75 15.27 5.29 2.39
N ALA A 76 15.88 6.16 3.20
CA ALA A 76 15.22 7.27 3.86
C ALA A 76 14.66 8.32 2.87
N ARG A 77 15.19 8.36 1.64
CA ARG A 77 14.75 9.25 0.55
C ARG A 77 13.57 8.72 -0.25
N LEU A 78 13.16 7.47 -0.03
CA LEU A 78 12.03 6.87 -0.73
C LEU A 78 10.71 7.55 -0.34
N VAL A 79 9.85 7.75 -1.32
CA VAL A 79 8.46 8.19 -1.15
C VAL A 79 7.52 7.16 -1.76
N MET A 80 6.23 7.23 -1.42
CA MET A 80 5.24 6.22 -1.79
C MET A 80 4.07 6.84 -2.56
N SER A 81 4.04 6.71 -3.88
CA SER A 81 2.92 7.21 -4.71
C SER A 81 1.82 6.16 -4.94
N HIS A 82 1.74 5.14 -4.09
CA HIS A 82 0.73 4.09 -4.24
C HIS A 82 -0.68 4.68 -4.18
N VAL A 83 -1.51 4.35 -5.19
CA VAL A 83 -2.80 5.03 -5.38
C VAL A 83 -3.92 4.55 -4.44
N SER A 84 -3.82 3.33 -3.91
CA SER A 84 -4.85 2.77 -3.01
C SER A 84 -4.91 3.52 -1.69
N THR A 85 -6.11 3.87 -1.23
CA THR A 85 -6.34 4.46 0.10
C THR A 85 -6.59 3.42 1.20
N ASN A 86 -6.67 2.12 0.85
CA ASN A 86 -7.18 1.06 1.74
C ASN A 86 -6.05 0.23 2.39
N PHE A 87 -5.01 0.89 2.87
CA PHE A 87 -3.94 0.27 3.67
C PHE A 87 -3.23 1.36 4.47
N ASP A 88 -2.70 0.99 5.63
CA ASP A 88 -2.03 1.93 6.53
C ASP A 88 -0.58 2.18 6.08
N ARG A 89 -0.24 3.45 5.88
CA ARG A 89 1.10 3.89 5.45
C ARG A 89 2.06 4.13 6.62
N SER A 90 1.56 4.18 7.84
CA SER A 90 2.38 4.47 9.02
C SER A 90 3.44 3.39 9.26
N GLY A 91 3.21 2.15 8.81
CA GLY A 91 4.23 1.11 8.77
C GLY A 91 5.48 1.55 8.01
N PHE A 92 5.31 1.94 6.75
CA PHE A 92 6.40 2.46 5.89
C PHE A 92 7.01 3.77 6.42
N GLN A 93 6.19 4.67 6.96
CA GLN A 93 6.66 5.94 7.51
C GLN A 93 7.62 5.76 8.69
N ASN A 94 7.41 4.69 9.47
CA ASN A 94 8.23 4.37 10.63
C ASN A 94 9.41 3.45 10.30
N ASP A 95 9.25 2.52 9.35
CA ASP A 95 10.30 1.58 8.95
C ASP A 95 10.09 1.12 7.49
N VAL A 96 11.06 1.40 6.62
CA VAL A 96 11.02 0.95 5.21
C VAL A 96 11.01 -0.56 5.12
N ASN A 97 11.68 -1.24 6.05
CA ASN A 97 11.86 -2.68 6.01
C ASN A 97 10.54 -3.43 6.17
N VAL A 98 9.47 -2.77 6.62
CA VAL A 98 8.12 -3.34 6.66
C VAL A 98 7.60 -3.64 5.25
N VAL A 99 7.97 -2.84 4.24
CA VAL A 99 7.45 -2.98 2.86
C VAL A 99 8.56 -3.23 1.82
N PHE A 100 9.81 -2.93 2.15
CA PHE A 100 10.99 -3.11 1.31
C PHE A 100 12.19 -3.48 2.20
N PRO A 101 12.35 -4.77 2.55
CA PRO A 101 13.25 -5.25 3.63
C PRO A 101 14.73 -5.30 3.24
N LEU A 102 15.27 -4.22 2.67
CA LEU A 102 16.65 -4.20 2.19
C LEU A 102 17.66 -4.48 3.31
N ASP A 103 17.48 -3.89 4.48
CA ASP A 103 18.40 -4.07 5.59
C ASP A 103 18.29 -5.49 6.18
N ARG A 104 17.08 -6.05 6.23
CA ARG A 104 16.89 -7.44 6.67
C ARG A 104 17.57 -8.43 5.74
N PHE A 105 17.50 -8.22 4.42
CA PHE A 105 18.23 -9.08 3.48
C PHE A 105 19.75 -8.89 3.56
N ARG A 106 20.23 -7.67 3.83
CA ARG A 106 21.67 -7.43 4.08
C ARG A 106 22.16 -8.18 5.30
N GLU A 107 21.39 -8.19 6.38
CA GLU A 107 21.69 -8.97 7.58
C GLU A 107 21.75 -10.48 7.26
N LEU A 108 20.76 -11.01 6.53
CA LEU A 108 20.75 -12.42 6.10
C LEU A 108 21.94 -12.78 5.21
N ALA A 109 22.37 -11.89 4.33
CA ALA A 109 23.56 -12.09 3.49
C ALA A 109 24.85 -12.05 4.32
N ALA A 110 24.96 -11.11 5.27
CA ALA A 110 26.12 -11.01 6.15
C ALA A 110 26.30 -12.25 7.04
N GLU A 111 25.19 -12.91 7.38
CA GLU A 111 25.16 -14.15 8.16
C GLU A 111 25.28 -15.43 7.32
N GLY A 112 25.31 -15.31 5.98
CA GLY A 112 25.41 -16.45 5.06
C GLY A 112 24.12 -17.28 4.93
N VAL A 113 22.98 -16.76 5.39
CA VAL A 113 21.66 -17.40 5.19
C VAL A 113 21.29 -17.37 3.70
N ILE A 114 21.66 -16.29 3.01
CA ILE A 114 21.59 -16.15 1.54
C ILE A 114 22.98 -15.84 0.97
N GLY A 115 23.19 -16.09 -0.32
CA GLY A 115 24.47 -15.83 -0.98
C GLY A 115 24.77 -14.35 -1.19
N GLY A 116 23.73 -13.53 -1.41
CA GLY A 116 23.89 -12.09 -1.55
C GLY A 116 22.64 -11.39 -2.07
N LEU A 117 22.79 -10.10 -2.34
CA LEU A 117 21.78 -9.22 -2.91
C LEU A 117 22.22 -8.68 -4.27
N ALA A 118 21.26 -8.51 -5.16
CA ALA A 118 21.42 -7.73 -6.39
C ALA A 118 21.79 -6.28 -6.05
N SER A 119 22.56 -5.62 -6.91
CA SER A 119 22.87 -4.20 -6.75
C SER A 119 21.68 -3.28 -7.01
N VAL A 120 20.65 -3.77 -7.70
CA VAL A 120 19.43 -3.03 -8.04
C VAL A 120 18.19 -3.85 -7.67
N HIS A 121 17.23 -3.17 -7.07
CA HIS A 121 15.92 -3.67 -6.69
C HIS A 121 14.82 -2.90 -7.43
N TYR A 122 13.58 -3.33 -7.29
CA TYR A 122 12.52 -2.79 -8.14
C TYR A 122 11.23 -2.52 -7.39
N SER A 123 10.53 -1.47 -7.80
CA SER A 123 9.18 -1.19 -7.33
C SER A 123 8.19 -1.15 -8.48
N PHE A 124 7.02 -1.73 -8.27
CA PHE A 124 5.80 -1.58 -9.07
C PHE A 124 4.73 -0.86 -8.23
N MET A 125 3.64 -0.44 -8.87
CA MET A 125 2.41 -0.02 -8.20
C MET A 125 1.38 -1.15 -8.33
N GLY A 126 1.02 -1.82 -7.23
CA GLY A 126 0.14 -3.00 -7.26
C GLY A 126 -1.36 -2.72 -7.11
N GLY A 127 -1.78 -1.45 -7.11
CA GLY A 127 -3.09 -1.03 -6.61
C GLY A 127 -4.24 -1.03 -7.62
N GLY A 128 -3.97 -0.80 -8.90
CA GLY A 128 -5.01 -0.39 -9.87
C GLY A 128 -5.29 -1.34 -11.04
N LEU A 129 -4.29 -2.12 -11.45
CA LEU A 129 -4.30 -2.80 -12.75
C LEU A 129 -4.71 -4.28 -12.68
N MET A 130 -5.14 -4.80 -13.83
CA MET A 130 -5.31 -6.24 -14.05
C MET A 130 -3.95 -6.96 -14.14
N PRO A 131 -3.86 -8.25 -13.74
CA PRO A 131 -2.62 -9.03 -13.77
C PRO A 131 -1.85 -9.01 -15.10
N ASP A 132 -2.57 -9.11 -16.23
CA ASP A 132 -1.98 -9.13 -17.58
C ASP A 132 -1.31 -7.81 -17.97
N ALA A 133 -1.64 -6.71 -17.31
CA ALA A 133 -1.02 -5.42 -17.56
C ALA A 133 0.48 -5.40 -17.21
N TYR A 134 0.93 -6.24 -16.28
CA TYR A 134 2.33 -6.30 -15.85
C TYR A 134 3.20 -7.18 -16.75
N GLU A 135 2.63 -7.95 -17.68
CA GLU A 135 3.38 -8.96 -18.44
C GLU A 135 4.61 -8.37 -19.13
N THR A 136 4.41 -7.30 -19.92
CA THR A 136 5.49 -6.73 -20.74
C THR A 136 6.62 -6.16 -19.88
N SER A 137 6.28 -5.43 -18.81
CA SER A 137 7.27 -4.83 -17.92
C SER A 137 8.00 -5.87 -17.08
N VAL A 138 7.30 -6.91 -16.60
CA VAL A 138 7.91 -7.99 -15.82
C VAL A 138 8.83 -8.86 -16.67
N ARG A 139 8.44 -9.22 -17.91
CA ARG A 139 9.34 -9.95 -18.82
C ARG A 139 10.59 -9.15 -19.17
N SER A 140 10.43 -7.84 -19.38
CA SER A 140 11.58 -6.94 -19.56
C SER A 140 12.50 -6.92 -18.33
N LEU A 141 11.92 -6.85 -17.13
CA LEU A 141 12.64 -6.90 -15.87
C LEU A 141 13.36 -8.24 -15.66
N ALA A 142 12.75 -9.37 -16.00
CA ALA A 142 13.40 -10.68 -15.90
C ALA A 142 14.71 -10.74 -16.70
N GLY A 143 14.77 -10.07 -17.86
CA GLY A 143 15.99 -9.92 -18.64
C GLY A 143 17.10 -9.14 -17.92
N LEU A 144 16.75 -8.11 -17.13
CA LEU A 144 17.70 -7.38 -16.29
C LEU A 144 18.18 -8.25 -15.13
N LEU A 145 17.25 -8.86 -14.40
CA LEU A 145 17.57 -9.74 -13.25
C LEU A 145 18.53 -10.88 -13.65
N LYS A 146 18.30 -11.52 -14.80
CA LYS A 146 19.21 -12.56 -15.32
C LYS A 146 20.60 -12.03 -15.65
N ARG A 147 20.71 -10.81 -16.22
CA ARG A 147 22.02 -10.18 -16.50
C ARG A 147 22.77 -9.83 -15.22
N ASP A 148 22.03 -9.46 -14.18
CA ASP A 148 22.58 -9.11 -12.86
C ASP A 148 22.88 -10.35 -12.00
N GLY A 149 22.71 -11.57 -12.55
CA GLY A 149 23.00 -12.82 -11.85
C GLY A 149 22.01 -13.13 -10.71
N VAL A 150 20.81 -12.56 -10.74
CA VAL A 150 19.77 -12.79 -9.74
C VAL A 150 19.18 -14.19 -9.92
N ASP A 151 19.19 -14.96 -8.84
CA ASP A 151 18.62 -16.30 -8.79
C ASP A 151 17.13 -16.29 -8.44
N ALA A 152 16.77 -15.45 -7.48
CA ALA A 152 15.43 -15.39 -6.94
C ALA A 152 14.99 -13.96 -6.61
N ALA A 153 13.71 -13.68 -6.82
CA ALA A 153 13.09 -12.42 -6.39
C ALA A 153 12.17 -12.64 -5.18
N PHE A 154 12.27 -11.76 -4.19
CA PHE A 154 11.37 -11.68 -3.05
C PHE A 154 10.36 -10.55 -3.26
N ILE A 155 9.06 -10.86 -3.27
CA ILE A 155 8.01 -9.90 -3.67
C ILE A 155 7.13 -9.48 -2.48
N THR A 156 7.00 -8.18 -2.24
CA THR A 156 6.19 -7.63 -1.12
C THR A 156 4.95 -6.85 -1.60
N PRO A 157 3.75 -7.18 -1.08
CA PRO A 157 2.51 -6.43 -1.25
C PRO A 157 2.26 -5.41 -0.13
N VAL A 158 1.45 -4.38 -0.35
CA VAL A 158 1.01 -3.48 0.73
C VAL A 158 -0.50 -3.34 0.86
N CYS A 159 -1.26 -3.47 -0.22
CA CYS A 159 -2.71 -3.30 -0.19
C CYS A 159 -3.46 -4.58 -0.64
N PRO A 160 -4.80 -4.65 -0.45
CA PRO A 160 -5.59 -5.83 -0.84
C PRO A 160 -5.37 -6.29 -2.28
N ASN A 161 -5.39 -5.33 -3.23
CA ASN A 161 -5.20 -5.62 -4.66
C ASN A 161 -3.77 -6.05 -5.00
N CYS A 162 -2.77 -5.70 -4.17
CA CYS A 162 -1.37 -6.02 -4.46
C CYS A 162 -1.12 -7.53 -4.52
N THR A 163 -1.91 -8.35 -3.82
CA THR A 163 -1.78 -9.81 -3.94
C THR A 163 -1.95 -10.30 -5.39
N ARG A 164 -2.84 -9.67 -6.17
CA ARG A 164 -3.04 -9.99 -7.59
C ARG A 164 -1.82 -9.58 -8.43
N ALA A 165 -1.23 -8.42 -8.14
CA ALA A 165 -0.01 -7.96 -8.79
C ALA A 165 1.18 -8.84 -8.42
N THR A 166 1.35 -9.21 -7.15
CA THR A 166 2.37 -10.16 -6.68
C THR A 166 2.26 -11.50 -7.40
N CYS A 167 1.05 -12.06 -7.52
CA CYS A 167 0.85 -13.31 -8.26
C CYS A 167 1.25 -13.17 -9.74
N ALA A 168 0.90 -12.05 -10.39
CA ALA A 168 1.26 -11.79 -11.78
C ALA A 168 2.77 -11.63 -11.97
N ILE A 169 3.43 -10.82 -11.13
CA ILE A 169 4.87 -10.61 -11.16
C ILE A 169 5.60 -11.93 -10.94
N ALA A 170 5.19 -12.71 -9.94
CA ALA A 170 5.76 -14.03 -9.65
C ALA A 170 5.64 -14.97 -10.85
N HIS A 171 4.43 -15.08 -11.42
CA HIS A 171 4.16 -15.89 -12.60
C HIS A 171 5.06 -15.50 -13.78
N TYR A 172 5.10 -14.23 -14.16
CA TYR A 172 5.86 -13.81 -15.34
C TYR A 172 7.37 -13.93 -15.14
N LEU A 173 7.90 -13.68 -13.94
CA LEU A 173 9.32 -13.90 -13.63
C LEU A 173 9.71 -15.38 -13.72
N GLU A 174 8.92 -16.29 -13.14
CA GLU A 174 9.20 -17.73 -13.19
C GLU A 174 9.07 -18.27 -14.62
N SER A 175 8.14 -17.73 -15.42
CA SER A 175 8.03 -18.08 -16.83
C SER A 175 9.27 -17.69 -17.65
N GLU A 176 10.08 -16.76 -17.13
CA GLU A 176 11.34 -16.31 -17.71
C GLU A 176 12.58 -16.93 -17.05
N GLY A 177 12.39 -17.89 -16.13
CA GLY A 177 13.48 -18.61 -15.46
C GLY A 177 14.04 -17.93 -14.21
N VAL A 178 13.42 -16.86 -13.69
CA VAL A 178 13.81 -16.24 -12.42
C VAL A 178 12.92 -16.79 -11.32
N MET A 179 13.50 -17.44 -10.31
CA MET A 179 12.73 -18.04 -9.21
C MET A 179 12.05 -16.96 -8.37
N THR A 180 10.90 -17.26 -7.76
CA THR A 180 10.20 -16.28 -6.93
C THR A 180 9.68 -16.88 -5.64
N THR A 181 9.61 -16.02 -4.62
CA THR A 181 8.78 -16.19 -3.45
C THR A 181 8.36 -14.80 -2.96
N GLY A 182 7.55 -14.72 -1.92
CA GLY A 182 7.09 -13.44 -1.39
C GLY A 182 5.91 -13.60 -0.46
N ILE A 183 5.17 -12.52 -0.31
CA ILE A 183 4.04 -12.42 0.62
C ILE A 183 2.71 -12.28 -0.12
N ALA A 184 1.68 -12.94 0.38
CA ALA A 184 0.28 -12.73 0.01
C ALA A 184 -0.48 -12.14 1.21
N LEU A 185 -1.26 -11.07 0.98
CA LEU A 185 -2.12 -10.47 2.02
C LEU A 185 -3.58 -10.92 1.91
N ILE A 186 -3.99 -11.43 0.75
CA ILE A 186 -5.34 -11.98 0.53
C ILE A 186 -5.20 -13.43 0.06
N ARG A 187 -5.50 -14.38 0.95
CA ARG A 187 -5.35 -15.82 0.70
C ARG A 187 -6.13 -16.26 -0.53
N GLU A 188 -7.37 -15.84 -0.63
CA GLU A 188 -8.35 -16.27 -1.64
C GLU A 188 -8.01 -15.77 -3.04
N ASN A 189 -7.33 -14.62 -3.15
CA ASN A 189 -6.80 -14.15 -4.42
C ASN A 189 -5.59 -14.98 -4.85
N ALA A 190 -4.71 -15.34 -3.92
CA ALA A 190 -3.56 -16.20 -4.21
C ALA A 190 -4.02 -17.62 -4.59
N GLU A 191 -4.99 -18.21 -3.87
CA GLU A 191 -5.55 -19.52 -4.21
C GLU A 191 -6.17 -19.55 -5.62
N ALA A 192 -6.93 -18.51 -5.97
CA ALA A 192 -7.56 -18.40 -7.28
C ALA A 192 -6.52 -18.25 -8.41
N LEU A 193 -5.51 -17.41 -8.22
CA LEU A 193 -4.48 -17.12 -9.22
C LEU A 193 -3.38 -18.20 -9.32
N LYS A 194 -3.24 -19.06 -8.31
CA LYS A 194 -2.25 -20.13 -8.23
C LYS A 194 -0.82 -19.65 -8.55
N PRO A 195 -0.25 -18.71 -7.78
CA PRO A 195 1.13 -18.27 -7.98
C PRO A 195 2.11 -19.45 -7.79
N PRO A 196 3.34 -19.35 -8.32
CA PRO A 196 4.35 -20.39 -8.14
C PRO A 196 4.59 -20.68 -6.65
N ARG A 197 4.98 -19.67 -5.87
CA ARG A 197 5.25 -19.77 -4.43
C ARG A 197 4.93 -18.46 -3.74
N LEU A 198 4.07 -18.46 -2.72
CA LEU A 198 3.87 -17.33 -1.81
C LEU A 198 3.64 -17.81 -0.38
N LEU A 199 4.07 -17.00 0.58
CA LEU A 199 3.72 -17.12 1.98
C LEU A 199 2.53 -16.21 2.28
N TRP A 200 1.42 -16.76 2.76
CA TRP A 200 0.30 -15.96 3.24
C TRP A 200 0.54 -15.52 4.69
N VAL A 201 0.21 -14.26 4.97
CA VAL A 201 0.25 -13.70 6.33
C VAL A 201 -1.11 -13.09 6.69
N SER A 202 -1.49 -13.18 7.95
CA SER A 202 -2.75 -12.62 8.51
C SER A 202 -2.68 -11.12 8.82
N PHE A 203 -1.59 -10.47 8.42
CA PHE A 203 -1.16 -9.16 8.92
C PHE A 203 -2.00 -8.01 8.34
N PRO A 204 -2.05 -6.86 9.04
CA PRO A 204 -2.73 -5.67 8.51
C PRO A 204 -2.15 -5.23 7.16
N PHE A 205 -3.02 -4.72 6.27
CA PHE A 205 -2.56 -4.09 5.03
C PHE A 205 -1.65 -2.90 5.35
N GLY A 206 -0.48 -2.86 4.71
CA GLY A 206 0.61 -1.93 5.00
C GLY A 206 1.73 -2.53 5.84
N TYR A 207 1.53 -3.73 6.39
CA TYR A 207 2.47 -4.42 7.30
C TYR A 207 2.80 -5.85 6.84
N PRO A 208 3.21 -6.08 5.57
CA PRO A 208 3.40 -7.44 5.05
C PRO A 208 4.51 -8.22 5.78
N LEU A 209 5.41 -7.55 6.49
CA LEU A 209 6.49 -8.15 7.28
C LEU A 209 6.35 -7.89 8.79
N GLY A 210 5.16 -7.47 9.24
CA GLY A 210 4.88 -7.20 10.65
C GLY A 210 5.22 -5.77 11.09
N LYS A 211 5.52 -5.62 12.38
CA LYS A 211 5.65 -4.32 13.04
C LYS A 211 6.92 -3.56 12.59
N PRO A 212 6.85 -2.21 12.47
CA PRO A 212 8.04 -1.37 12.33
C PRO A 212 9.05 -1.60 13.45
N GLY A 213 10.33 -1.74 13.09
CA GLY A 213 11.43 -1.88 14.05
C GLY A 213 11.58 -3.26 14.70
N ASP A 214 10.66 -4.20 14.47
CA ASP A 214 10.80 -5.58 14.95
C ASP A 214 11.61 -6.42 13.95
N ALA A 215 12.91 -6.15 13.89
CA ALA A 215 13.81 -6.84 12.97
C ALA A 215 13.78 -8.37 13.13
N PRO A 216 13.79 -8.95 14.35
CA PRO A 216 13.68 -10.40 14.52
C PRO A 216 12.39 -11.00 13.95
N PHE A 217 11.23 -10.35 14.13
CA PHE A 217 9.97 -10.83 13.54
C PHE A 217 9.99 -10.73 12.01
N GLN A 218 10.39 -9.57 11.47
CA GLN A 218 10.51 -9.36 10.03
C GLN A 218 11.38 -10.43 9.37
N ARG A 219 12.50 -10.80 10.01
CA ARG A 219 13.38 -11.87 9.53
C ARG A 219 12.74 -13.24 9.53
N ARG A 220 12.02 -13.62 10.58
CA ARG A 220 11.29 -14.91 10.60
C ARG A 220 10.29 -15.02 9.46
N VAL A 221 9.58 -13.92 9.15
CA VAL A 221 8.65 -13.88 8.01
C VAL A 221 9.40 -14.06 6.68
N ILE A 222 10.52 -13.37 6.51
CA ILE A 222 11.36 -13.49 5.31
C ILE A 222 11.92 -14.91 5.17
N GLU A 223 12.53 -15.46 6.22
CA GLU A 223 13.11 -16.79 6.24
C GLU A 223 12.06 -17.89 5.96
N ALA A 224 10.85 -17.77 6.53
CA ALA A 224 9.74 -18.68 6.21
C ALA A 224 9.33 -18.62 4.73
N SER A 225 9.35 -17.42 4.12
CA SER A 225 9.07 -17.27 2.69
C SER A 225 10.21 -17.81 1.83
N LEU A 226 11.47 -17.64 2.25
CA LEU A 226 12.64 -18.21 1.58
C LEU A 226 12.66 -19.74 1.64
N ASP A 227 12.13 -20.35 2.70
CA ASP A 227 12.00 -21.81 2.81
C ASP A 227 11.11 -22.41 1.70
N LEU A 228 10.15 -21.65 1.17
CA LEU A 228 9.30 -22.10 0.06
C LEU A 228 10.10 -22.44 -1.21
N LEU A 229 11.30 -21.87 -1.37
CA LEU A 229 12.21 -22.19 -2.49
C LEU A 229 12.70 -23.64 -2.45
N ASN A 230 12.56 -24.32 -1.31
CA ASN A 230 12.91 -25.73 -1.15
C ASN A 230 11.83 -26.70 -1.68
N ARG A 231 10.62 -26.21 -2.01
CA ARG A 231 9.53 -27.08 -2.48
C ARG A 231 9.84 -27.62 -3.89
N PRO A 232 9.52 -28.90 -4.18
CA PRO A 232 9.90 -29.55 -5.44
C PRO A 232 8.91 -29.29 -6.60
N ALA A 233 7.65 -28.95 -6.29
CA ALA A 233 6.60 -28.61 -7.24
C ALA A 233 5.62 -27.61 -6.63
N GLY A 234 4.86 -26.90 -7.48
CA GLY A 234 3.83 -25.95 -7.08
C GLY A 234 2.47 -26.22 -7.72
N PRO A 235 1.48 -25.32 -7.54
CA PRO A 235 1.57 -24.06 -6.79
C PRO A 235 1.79 -24.27 -5.29
N VAL A 236 2.51 -23.35 -4.66
CA VAL A 236 2.78 -23.34 -3.21
C VAL A 236 2.17 -22.08 -2.60
N LEU A 237 1.22 -22.28 -1.68
CA LEU A 237 0.70 -21.25 -0.80
C LEU A 237 0.71 -21.82 0.61
N GLU A 238 1.59 -21.30 1.46
CA GLU A 238 1.73 -21.74 2.86
C GLU A 238 1.40 -20.60 3.80
N ASP A 239 0.88 -20.93 4.99
CA ASP A 239 0.50 -19.95 5.99
C ASP A 239 1.70 -19.68 6.92
N PHE A 240 2.00 -18.41 7.17
CA PHE A 240 2.92 -18.06 8.25
C PHE A 240 2.25 -18.34 9.61
N PRO A 241 2.92 -19.05 10.54
CA PRO A 241 2.25 -19.60 11.72
C PRO A 241 2.02 -18.57 12.84
N GLU A 242 2.78 -17.47 12.86
CA GLU A 242 2.63 -16.41 13.86
C GLU A 242 1.75 -15.29 13.32
N ASP A 243 0.87 -14.75 14.15
CA ASP A 243 0.23 -13.46 13.88
C ASP A 243 1.22 -12.31 14.19
N VAL A 244 0.93 -11.09 13.74
CA VAL A 244 1.73 -9.93 14.19
C VAL A 244 1.63 -9.86 15.71
N PRO A 245 2.76 -9.81 16.45
CA PRO A 245 2.73 -9.72 17.90
C PRO A 245 1.82 -8.58 18.31
N ASP A 246 0.93 -8.84 19.25
CA ASP A 246 0.18 -7.77 19.88
C ASP A 246 1.20 -6.76 20.39
N LEU A 247 0.97 -5.49 20.07
CA LEU A 247 1.81 -4.41 20.54
C LEU A 247 1.81 -4.53 22.07
N ASP A 248 2.92 -4.95 22.68
CA ASP A 248 3.06 -4.86 24.13
C ASP A 248 2.87 -3.40 24.49
N LEU A 249 1.65 -3.12 24.98
CA LEU A 249 1.18 -1.85 25.46
C LEU A 249 1.88 -1.64 26.82
N GLU A 250 3.16 -1.31 26.82
CA GLU A 250 3.61 -0.40 27.86
C GLU A 250 2.87 0.91 27.60
N ARG A 251 1.67 1.01 28.17
CA ARG A 251 0.88 2.22 28.28
C ARG A 251 1.84 3.27 28.82
N SER A 252 2.38 4.10 27.93
CA SER A 252 3.01 5.33 28.38
C SER A 252 1.85 6.14 28.93
N GLU A 253 1.70 6.15 30.26
CA GLU A 253 0.77 7.02 30.95
C GLU A 253 1.11 8.45 30.56
N THR A 254 0.47 8.93 29.51
CA THR A 254 0.71 10.24 28.97
C THR A 254 -0.59 11.01 29.08
N CYS A 255 -0.46 12.20 29.67
CA CYS A 255 -1.55 13.12 29.84
C CYS A 255 -2.21 13.36 28.48
N PRO A 256 -3.56 13.39 28.40
CA PRO A 256 -4.25 13.66 27.16
C PRO A 256 -3.73 14.98 26.61
N VAL A 257 -3.13 14.93 25.42
CA VAL A 257 -2.76 16.14 24.69
C VAL A 257 -4.08 16.77 24.28
N ASN A 258 -4.47 17.82 24.99
CA ASN A 258 -5.67 18.56 24.67
C ASN A 258 -5.38 19.25 23.32
N PHE A 259 -6.00 18.77 22.24
CA PHE A 259 -6.05 19.54 21.01
C PHE A 259 -6.57 20.92 21.38
N ALA A 260 -5.78 21.98 21.14
CA ALA A 260 -6.33 23.31 21.28
C ALA A 260 -7.56 23.33 20.36
N GLN A 261 -8.75 23.52 20.94
CA GLN A 261 -9.94 23.57 20.12
C GLN A 261 -9.69 24.65 19.08
N PRO A 262 -9.83 24.35 17.77
CA PRO A 262 -9.78 25.39 16.77
C PRO A 262 -10.73 26.49 17.21
N SER A 263 -10.31 27.75 17.06
CA SER A 263 -11.13 28.90 17.40
C SER A 263 -12.58 28.61 16.97
N LYS A 264 -13.53 28.65 17.91
CA LYS A 264 -14.96 28.41 17.63
C LYS A 264 -15.53 29.44 16.63
N GLU A 265 -14.74 30.44 16.26
CA GLU A 265 -15.05 31.48 15.29
C GLU A 265 -14.57 31.13 13.86
N ALA A 266 -13.79 30.06 13.66
CA ALA A 266 -13.32 29.65 12.34
C ALA A 266 -14.45 28.99 11.53
N THR A 267 -15.17 29.80 10.76
CA THR A 267 -16.32 29.35 9.95
C THR A 267 -15.93 28.84 8.56
N THR A 268 -14.78 29.25 8.02
CA THR A 268 -14.29 28.81 6.70
C THR A 268 -13.38 27.59 6.80
N TRP A 269 -13.34 26.77 5.75
CA TRP A 269 -12.39 25.68 5.57
C TRP A 269 -10.95 26.17 5.65
N ARG A 270 -10.63 27.30 5.01
CA ARG A 270 -9.29 27.89 5.07
C ARG A 270 -8.85 28.18 6.50
N ALA A 271 -9.71 28.81 7.31
CA ALA A 271 -9.39 29.11 8.71
C ALA A 271 -9.24 27.83 9.56
N ARG A 272 -10.11 26.84 9.34
CA ARG A 272 -10.07 25.55 10.05
C ARG A 272 -8.78 24.78 9.75
N LEU A 273 -8.39 24.65 8.48
CA LEU A 273 -7.17 23.95 8.08
C LEU A 273 -5.91 24.70 8.52
N ALA A 274 -5.90 26.04 8.45
CA ALA A 274 -4.76 26.84 8.93
C ALA A 274 -4.54 26.66 10.44
N ASN A 275 -5.61 26.69 11.24
CA ASN A 275 -5.52 26.43 12.69
C ASN A 275 -4.97 25.04 12.98
N GLU A 276 -5.47 24.02 12.29
CA GLU A 276 -5.01 22.65 12.47
C GLU A 276 -3.54 22.45 12.08
N ARG A 277 -3.10 23.04 10.96
CA ARG A 277 -1.68 23.06 10.57
C ARG A 277 -0.81 23.65 11.66
N LEU A 278 -1.20 24.78 12.26
CA LEU A 278 -0.40 25.44 13.30
C LEU A 278 -0.22 24.54 14.53
N LEU A 279 -1.26 23.78 14.89
CA LEU A 279 -1.21 22.85 16.03
C LEU A 279 -0.34 21.62 15.76
N LEU A 280 -0.33 21.12 14.52
CA LEU A 280 0.39 19.90 14.15
C LEU A 280 1.85 20.16 13.73
N GLN A 281 2.21 21.39 13.37
CA GLN A 281 3.55 21.75 12.89
C GLN A 281 4.69 21.33 13.84
N PRO A 282 4.65 21.59 15.16
CA PRO A 282 5.74 21.19 16.07
C PRO A 282 5.91 19.66 16.14
N TRP A 283 4.81 18.92 16.04
CA TRP A 283 4.82 17.46 16.04
C TRP A 283 5.41 16.91 14.76
N TYR A 284 5.06 17.46 13.60
CA TYR A 284 5.69 17.12 12.33
C TYR A 284 7.21 17.34 12.37
N GLU A 285 7.67 18.51 12.81
CA GLU A 285 9.10 18.83 12.91
C GLU A 285 9.83 17.92 13.89
N MET A 286 9.19 17.55 15.00
CA MET A 286 9.74 16.57 15.93
C MET A 286 9.82 15.18 15.30
N SER A 287 8.79 14.76 14.56
CA SER A 287 8.74 13.50 13.83
C SER A 287 9.91 13.37 12.85
N VAL A 288 10.13 14.40 12.03
CA VAL A 288 11.23 14.45 11.06
C VAL A 288 12.58 14.39 11.76
N ARG A 289 12.77 15.15 12.85
CA ARG A 289 14.01 15.11 13.63
C ARG A 289 14.29 13.75 14.27
N ARG A 290 13.26 13.09 14.83
CA ARG A 290 13.40 11.78 15.48
C ARG A 290 13.69 10.67 14.48
N ARG A 291 13.02 10.67 13.33
CA ARG A 291 13.17 9.63 12.29
C ARG A 291 14.33 9.91 11.33
N GLY A 292 14.85 11.13 11.30
CA GLY A 292 15.86 11.55 10.32
C GLY A 292 15.33 11.65 8.88
N ARG A 293 14.01 11.54 8.69
CA ARG A 293 13.37 11.52 7.36
C ARG A 293 11.91 11.98 7.38
N THR A 294 11.37 12.20 6.19
CA THR A 294 9.92 12.37 5.94
C THR A 294 9.54 11.67 4.64
N THR A 295 8.32 11.13 4.57
CA THR A 295 7.75 10.53 3.37
C THR A 295 6.94 11.53 2.52
N VAL A 296 6.87 12.79 2.94
CA VAL A 296 6.35 13.89 2.11
C VAL A 296 7.27 14.11 0.90
N GLY A 297 6.71 14.43 -0.27
CA GLY A 297 7.44 14.83 -1.46
C GLY A 297 6.98 14.16 -2.76
N LEU A 298 5.68 13.87 -2.89
CA LEU A 298 5.07 13.46 -4.16
C LEU A 298 4.68 14.65 -5.04
N SER A 299 4.58 15.84 -4.47
CA SER A 299 4.32 17.11 -5.14
C SER A 299 5.36 18.15 -4.73
N ASP A 300 5.48 19.20 -5.54
CA ASP A 300 6.34 20.36 -5.25
C ASP A 300 5.63 21.41 -4.36
N LEU A 301 4.47 21.08 -3.81
CA LEU A 301 3.65 21.99 -3.01
C LEU A 301 4.03 21.90 -1.53
N SER A 302 4.09 23.05 -0.86
CA SER A 302 4.17 23.10 0.59
C SER A 302 2.85 22.66 1.23
N ILE A 303 2.88 22.25 2.51
CA ILE A 303 1.65 21.92 3.25
C ILE A 303 0.65 23.08 3.23
N ASP A 304 1.11 24.34 3.31
CA ASP A 304 0.24 25.52 3.24
C ASP A 304 -0.43 25.65 1.87
N GLN A 305 0.32 25.46 0.78
CA GLN A 305 -0.24 25.50 -0.58
C GLN A 305 -1.25 24.36 -0.81
N ILE A 306 -0.98 23.18 -0.26
CA ILE A 306 -1.90 22.04 -0.35
C ILE A 306 -3.21 22.33 0.40
N LEU A 307 -3.12 22.81 1.65
CA LEU A 307 -4.30 23.14 2.44
C LEU A 307 -5.08 24.32 1.84
N ASP A 308 -4.38 25.28 1.24
CA ASP A 308 -4.99 26.41 0.53
C ASP A 308 -5.79 25.95 -0.69
N MET A 309 -5.23 25.03 -1.48
CA MET A 309 -5.88 24.38 -2.62
C MET A 309 -7.11 23.57 -2.19
N VAL A 310 -7.00 22.79 -1.11
CA VAL A 310 -8.12 22.00 -0.56
C VAL A 310 -9.24 22.93 -0.09
N ALA A 311 -8.91 24.00 0.64
CA ALA A 311 -9.89 24.94 1.17
C ALA A 311 -10.60 25.76 0.07
N GLY A 312 -9.89 26.18 -0.98
CA GLY A 312 -10.39 27.15 -1.96
C GLY A 312 -11.74 26.79 -2.56
N TRP A 313 -11.85 25.58 -3.12
CA TRP A 313 -13.12 25.13 -3.69
C TRP A 313 -14.18 24.79 -2.63
N LEU A 314 -13.78 24.37 -1.42
CA LEU A 314 -14.73 24.07 -0.35
C LEU A 314 -15.40 25.32 0.22
N ASP A 315 -14.66 26.42 0.32
CA ASP A 315 -15.15 27.74 0.75
C ASP A 315 -15.96 28.44 -0.34
N ASP A 316 -15.62 28.22 -1.62
CA ASP A 316 -16.33 28.77 -2.76
C ASP A 316 -16.52 27.72 -3.87
N ARG A 317 -17.67 27.06 -3.84
CA ARG A 317 -18.05 26.00 -4.79
C ARG A 317 -18.25 26.50 -6.23
N SER A 318 -18.20 27.82 -6.46
CA SER A 318 -18.22 28.39 -7.81
C SER A 318 -16.85 28.38 -8.48
N GLN A 319 -15.77 28.21 -7.71
CA GLN A 319 -14.42 28.08 -8.25
C GLN A 319 -14.25 26.78 -9.02
N LYS A 320 -13.27 26.79 -9.92
CA LYS A 320 -12.87 25.57 -10.62
C LYS A 320 -12.24 24.59 -9.63
N LEU A 321 -12.59 23.32 -9.75
CA LEU A 321 -11.90 22.25 -9.04
C LEU A 321 -10.38 22.26 -9.36
N PRO A 322 -9.55 21.86 -8.40
CA PRO A 322 -8.11 21.70 -8.64
C PRO A 322 -7.87 20.63 -9.71
N ASP A 323 -6.73 20.74 -10.39
CA ASP A 323 -6.26 19.68 -11.29
C ASP A 323 -6.17 18.35 -10.54
N THR A 324 -6.69 17.27 -11.11
CA THR A 324 -6.85 16.00 -10.40
C THR A 324 -5.51 15.36 -10.02
N LYS A 325 -4.47 15.53 -10.86
CA LYS A 325 -3.14 14.98 -10.60
C LYS A 325 -2.44 15.78 -9.50
N ALA A 326 -2.42 17.11 -9.62
CA ALA A 326 -1.88 17.99 -8.59
C ALA A 326 -2.60 17.82 -7.25
N PHE A 327 -3.93 17.75 -7.28
CA PHE A 327 -4.76 17.48 -6.11
C PHE A 327 -4.42 16.14 -5.48
N LYS A 328 -4.38 15.05 -6.26
CA LYS A 328 -4.11 13.71 -5.75
C LYS A 328 -2.76 13.62 -5.06
N PHE A 329 -1.69 14.10 -5.67
CA PHE A 329 -0.36 14.03 -5.05
C PHE A 329 -0.23 15.00 -3.88
N GLY A 330 -0.82 16.20 -3.97
CA GLY A 330 -0.88 17.13 -2.85
C GLY A 330 -1.60 16.54 -1.63
N ILE A 331 -2.76 15.91 -1.79
CA ILE A 331 -3.45 15.30 -0.65
C ILE A 331 -2.71 14.09 -0.07
N GLU A 332 -1.90 13.36 -0.85
CA GLU A 332 -1.05 12.30 -0.30
C GLU A 332 0.12 12.87 0.50
N ASP A 333 0.72 13.97 0.04
CA ASP A 333 1.72 14.70 0.83
C ASP A 333 1.12 15.23 2.13
N ALA A 334 -0.09 15.79 2.09
CA ALA A 334 -0.78 16.20 3.31
C ALA A 334 -1.10 15.00 4.21
N LYS A 335 -1.57 13.86 3.69
CA LYS A 335 -1.79 12.65 4.50
C LYS A 335 -0.49 12.16 5.15
N ALA A 336 0.63 12.19 4.42
CA ALA A 336 1.94 11.88 4.98
C ALA A 336 2.31 12.86 6.09
N TRP A 337 2.20 14.16 5.84
CA TRP A 337 2.50 15.20 6.82
C TRP A 337 1.66 15.05 8.10
N TYR A 338 0.35 14.86 7.96
CA TYR A 338 -0.56 14.63 9.07
C TYR A 338 -0.26 13.34 9.81
N GLY A 339 -0.04 12.23 9.08
CA GLY A 339 0.28 10.95 9.69
C GLY A 339 1.56 10.99 10.50
N GLU A 340 2.58 11.65 9.98
CA GLU A 340 3.86 11.88 10.65
C GLU A 340 3.75 12.80 11.87
N ALA A 341 2.88 13.81 11.82
CA ALA A 341 2.61 14.69 12.96
C ALA A 341 1.80 13.97 14.05
N ILE A 342 0.77 13.21 13.67
CA ILE A 342 -0.07 12.45 14.60
C ILE A 342 0.76 11.39 15.30
N SER A 343 1.56 10.60 14.58
CA SER A 343 2.36 9.51 15.17
C SER A 343 3.49 9.99 16.09
N ALA A 344 3.88 11.26 16.03
CA ALA A 344 4.89 11.85 16.90
C ALA A 344 4.32 12.35 18.25
N GLN A 345 3.00 12.45 18.37
CA GLN A 345 2.34 12.80 19.62
C GLN A 345 2.46 11.64 20.63
N PRO A 346 2.37 11.92 21.94
CA PRO A 346 2.20 10.88 22.93
C PRO A 346 0.93 10.07 22.68
N GLY A 347 1.05 8.75 22.63
CA GLY A 347 -0.07 7.84 22.44
C GLY A 347 0.36 6.51 21.85
N ASP A 348 -0.52 5.52 21.98
CA ASP A 348 -0.34 4.19 21.38
C ASP A 348 -0.98 4.17 19.99
N TYR A 349 -0.15 4.03 18.95
CA TYR A 349 -0.60 3.99 17.56
C TYR A 349 -0.55 2.57 17.03
N ALA A 350 -1.61 1.81 17.30
CA ALA A 350 -1.81 0.52 16.64
C ALA A 350 -2.04 0.70 15.13
N PRO A 351 -1.79 -0.35 14.31
CA PRO A 351 -2.14 -0.34 12.89
C PRO A 351 -3.57 0.22 12.65
N GLY A 352 -3.67 1.20 11.77
CA GLY A 352 -4.89 1.90 11.38
C GLY A 352 -5.28 3.08 12.28
N GLN A 353 -4.66 3.25 13.45
CA GLN A 353 -5.08 4.30 14.40
C GLN A 353 -4.75 5.71 13.91
N VAL A 354 -3.58 5.91 13.29
CA VAL A 354 -3.18 7.21 12.71
C VAL A 354 -4.18 7.64 11.63
N GLU A 355 -4.58 6.73 10.74
CA GLU A 355 -5.56 7.03 9.70
C GLU A 355 -6.94 7.31 10.28
N ARG A 356 -7.36 6.60 11.34
CA ARG A 356 -8.62 6.89 12.04
C ARG A 356 -8.65 8.30 12.59
N VAL A 357 -7.60 8.72 13.30
CA VAL A 357 -7.47 10.09 13.82
C VAL A 357 -7.54 11.07 12.65
N LEU A 358 -6.77 10.85 11.59
CA LEU A 358 -6.80 11.68 10.39
C LEU A 358 -8.22 11.84 9.85
N TYR A 359 -8.94 10.75 9.53
CA TYR A 359 -10.24 10.87 8.87
C TYR A 359 -11.39 11.29 9.79
N TYR A 360 -11.35 11.01 11.09
CA TYR A 360 -12.48 11.26 12.00
C TYR A 360 -12.29 12.46 12.92
N GLU A 361 -11.05 12.86 13.21
CA GLU A 361 -10.75 13.85 14.24
C GLU A 361 -10.13 15.13 13.67
N THR A 362 -9.73 15.14 12.39
CA THR A 362 -9.13 16.32 11.74
C THR A 362 -10.09 17.04 10.79
N ALA A 363 -9.91 18.36 10.68
CA ALA A 363 -10.57 19.19 9.68
C ALA A 363 -10.14 18.80 8.26
N PHE A 364 -8.89 18.41 8.05
CA PHE A 364 -8.42 17.89 6.77
C PHE A 364 -9.12 16.60 6.36
N GLY A 365 -9.28 15.64 7.28
CA GLY A 365 -10.05 14.42 7.05
C GLY A 365 -11.51 14.70 6.69
N ALA A 366 -12.14 15.67 7.36
CA ALA A 366 -13.47 16.14 6.99
C ALA A 366 -13.51 16.77 5.59
N ALA A 367 -12.48 17.53 5.20
CA ALA A 367 -12.37 18.13 3.87
C ALA A 367 -12.27 17.05 2.77
N LEU A 368 -11.45 16.01 2.98
CA LEU A 368 -11.32 14.90 2.05
C LEU A 368 -12.65 14.17 1.83
N LYS A 369 -13.48 14.04 2.87
CA LYS A 369 -14.82 13.43 2.77
C LYS A 369 -15.77 14.25 1.91
N GLU A 370 -15.71 15.58 1.98
CA GLU A 370 -16.49 16.48 1.10
C GLU A 370 -16.10 16.32 -0.38
N TYR A 371 -14.80 16.28 -0.66
CA TYR A 371 -14.32 16.02 -2.02
C TYR A 371 -14.73 14.62 -2.50
N PHE A 372 -14.60 13.61 -1.64
CA PHE A 372 -15.07 12.25 -1.97
C PHE A 372 -16.55 12.29 -2.38
N GLN A 373 -17.42 12.87 -1.56
CA GLN A 373 -18.86 12.90 -1.83
C GLN A 373 -19.18 13.58 -3.16
N HIS A 374 -18.51 14.69 -3.45
CA HIS A 374 -18.70 15.41 -4.71
C HIS A 374 -18.30 14.57 -5.92
N PHE A 375 -17.09 14.02 -5.93
CA PHE A 375 -16.62 13.21 -7.07
C PHE A 375 -17.40 11.90 -7.20
N PHE A 376 -17.86 11.33 -6.08
CA PHE A 376 -18.66 10.10 -6.06
C PHE A 376 -20.08 10.30 -6.60
N ALA A 377 -20.62 11.53 -6.55
CA ALA A 377 -21.91 11.87 -7.15
C ALA A 377 -21.84 12.15 -8.67
N GLY A 378 -20.64 12.17 -9.25
CA GLY A 378 -20.42 12.44 -10.66
C GLY A 378 -20.50 11.21 -11.57
N ASP A 379 -19.74 11.25 -12.66
CA ASP A 379 -19.66 10.17 -13.63
C ASP A 379 -18.69 9.04 -13.21
N GLU A 380 -18.56 8.01 -14.04
CA GLU A 380 -17.70 6.86 -13.74
C GLU A 380 -16.23 7.24 -13.50
N LYS A 381 -15.70 8.22 -14.22
CA LYS A 381 -14.30 8.66 -14.07
C LYS A 381 -14.11 9.39 -12.76
N THR A 382 -15.05 10.26 -12.37
CA THR A 382 -14.97 10.97 -11.09
C THR A 382 -15.21 10.03 -9.92
N ILE A 383 -16.06 9.02 -10.05
CA ILE A 383 -16.26 7.98 -9.02
C ILE A 383 -14.95 7.22 -8.75
N ILE A 384 -14.18 6.89 -9.80
CA ILE A 384 -12.86 6.26 -9.64
C ILE A 384 -11.94 7.20 -8.86
N PHE A 385 -11.88 8.47 -9.23
CA PHE A 385 -11.06 9.46 -8.56
C PHE A 385 -11.45 9.63 -7.07
N ALA A 386 -12.74 9.63 -6.75
CA ALA A 386 -13.23 9.68 -5.37
C ALA A 386 -12.62 8.57 -4.49
N ARG A 387 -12.51 7.35 -5.03
CA ARG A 387 -11.92 6.19 -4.32
C ARG A 387 -10.44 6.35 -4.02
N LEU A 388 -9.76 7.23 -4.75
CA LEU A 388 -8.35 7.57 -4.54
C LEU A 388 -8.17 8.67 -3.47
N ILE A 389 -9.26 9.31 -3.03
CA ILE A 389 -9.23 10.40 -2.05
C ILE A 389 -9.38 9.87 -0.62
N ALA A 390 -10.38 9.02 -0.36
CA ALA A 390 -10.68 8.49 0.97
C ALA A 390 -10.99 6.98 0.94
N PRO A 391 -10.63 6.24 2.01
CA PRO A 391 -10.92 4.82 2.10
C PRO A 391 -12.39 4.54 2.39
N ARG A 392 -12.81 3.32 2.04
CA ARG A 392 -14.22 2.92 2.14
C ARG A 392 -14.75 2.91 3.56
N TRP A 393 -13.93 2.47 4.51
CA TRP A 393 -14.28 2.47 5.93
C TRP A 393 -14.50 3.88 6.48
N ALA A 394 -13.79 4.89 5.96
CA ALA A 394 -13.96 6.29 6.38
C ALA A 394 -15.26 6.89 5.83
N MET A 395 -15.74 6.38 4.69
CA MET A 395 -16.99 6.81 4.05
C MET A 395 -18.20 5.95 4.43
N LYS A 396 -18.00 4.78 5.06
CA LYS A 396 -19.03 3.76 5.31
C LYS A 396 -19.81 3.38 4.04
N ALA A 397 -19.14 3.39 2.89
CA ALA A 397 -19.78 3.23 1.58
C ALA A 397 -19.18 2.06 0.79
N SER A 398 -20.06 1.32 0.10
CA SER A 398 -19.72 0.36 -0.95
C SER A 398 -19.25 1.11 -2.19
N THR A 399 -17.99 0.93 -2.62
CA THR A 399 -17.43 1.70 -3.75
C THR A 399 -16.99 0.81 -4.92
N GLY A 400 -17.76 -0.21 -5.29
CA GLY A 400 -17.80 -0.70 -6.68
C GLY A 400 -16.97 -1.93 -7.08
N THR A 401 -16.98 -2.18 -8.39
CA THR A 401 -17.02 -3.50 -9.06
C THR A 401 -15.97 -3.71 -10.16
N ALA A 402 -15.01 -2.78 -10.30
CA ALA A 402 -14.21 -2.67 -11.51
C ALA A 402 -12.69 -2.48 -11.25
N ALA A 403 -11.89 -2.84 -12.24
CA ALA A 403 -10.43 -2.66 -12.30
C ALA A 403 -10.04 -1.91 -13.60
N VAL A 404 -8.82 -1.37 -13.66
CA VAL A 404 -8.30 -0.74 -14.89
C VAL A 404 -7.47 -1.76 -15.66
N ASP A 405 -7.73 -1.93 -16.95
CA ASP A 405 -6.92 -2.80 -17.81
C ASP A 405 -5.62 -2.12 -18.27
N ARG A 406 -4.79 -2.85 -19.01
CA ARG A 406 -3.53 -2.35 -19.57
C ARG A 406 -3.69 -1.20 -20.59
N HIS A 407 -4.91 -0.98 -21.10
CA HIS A 407 -5.24 0.08 -22.04
C HIS A 407 -5.87 1.30 -21.34
N GLY A 408 -5.96 1.28 -20.00
CA GLY A 408 -6.58 2.33 -19.22
C GLY A 408 -8.11 2.28 -19.20
N ASN A 409 -8.73 1.22 -19.75
CA ASN A 409 -10.18 1.07 -19.76
C ASN A 409 -10.67 0.49 -18.42
N LEU A 410 -11.87 0.91 -18.03
CA LEU A 410 -12.55 0.31 -16.89
C LEU A 410 -13.14 -1.05 -17.30
N VAL A 411 -12.76 -2.10 -16.59
CA VAL A 411 -13.29 -3.44 -16.77
C VAL A 411 -14.08 -3.81 -15.51
N GLU A 412 -15.42 -3.86 -15.64
CA GLU A 412 -16.27 -4.48 -14.63
C GLU A 412 -16.05 -6.00 -14.66
N GLN A 413 -15.82 -6.61 -13.49
CA GLN A 413 -15.71 -8.06 -13.48
C GLN A 413 -17.10 -8.70 -13.62
N PRO A 414 -17.24 -9.85 -14.31
CA PRO A 414 -18.55 -10.47 -14.53
C PRO A 414 -19.35 -10.75 -13.23
N ALA A 415 -18.66 -11.18 -12.16
CA ALA A 415 -19.24 -11.38 -10.84
C ALA A 415 -19.74 -10.07 -10.18
N ALA A 416 -19.14 -8.96 -10.59
CA ALA A 416 -19.38 -7.62 -10.07
C ALA A 416 -20.69 -7.01 -10.56
N LYS A 417 -20.97 -7.20 -11.85
CA LYS A 417 -22.21 -6.75 -12.49
C LYS A 417 -23.43 -7.44 -11.84
N ALA A 418 -23.35 -8.75 -11.66
CA ALA A 418 -24.40 -9.54 -11.01
C ALA A 418 -24.65 -9.10 -9.55
N MET A 419 -23.60 -8.77 -8.80
CA MET A 419 -23.72 -8.31 -7.40
C MET A 419 -24.28 -6.88 -7.30
N ARG A 420 -23.90 -5.97 -8.21
CA ARG A 420 -24.46 -4.61 -8.29
C ARG A 420 -25.95 -4.65 -8.62
N GLU A 421 -26.36 -5.50 -9.56
CA GLU A 421 -27.76 -5.72 -9.91
C GLU A 421 -28.53 -6.30 -8.70
N ALA A 422 -27.96 -7.29 -7.99
CA ALA A 422 -28.56 -7.86 -6.78
C ALA A 422 -28.71 -6.85 -5.62
N GLN A 423 -27.70 -6.00 -5.38
CA GLN A 423 -27.73 -4.96 -4.35
C GLN A 423 -28.73 -3.85 -4.68
N GLN A 424 -28.85 -3.46 -5.95
CA GLN A 424 -29.86 -2.51 -6.41
C GLN A 424 -31.29 -3.07 -6.28
N HIS A 425 -31.47 -4.38 -6.45
CA HIS A 425 -32.74 -5.06 -6.20
C HIS A 425 -33.08 -5.15 -4.70
N ALA A 426 -32.09 -5.44 -3.83
CA ALA A 426 -32.29 -5.51 -2.38
C ALA A 426 -32.62 -4.13 -1.77
N ALA A 427 -31.99 -3.05 -2.24
CA ALA A 427 -32.28 -1.69 -1.79
C ALA A 427 -33.70 -1.23 -2.19
N LYS A 428 -34.21 -1.69 -3.34
CA LYS A 428 -35.58 -1.40 -3.80
C LYS A 428 -36.66 -2.27 -3.14
N ALA A 429 -36.27 -3.31 -2.39
CA ALA A 429 -37.20 -4.18 -1.67
C ALA A 429 -37.41 -3.75 -0.21
N HIS A 430 -36.71 -2.70 0.24
CA HIS A 430 -36.81 -2.10 1.57
C HIS A 430 -37.41 -0.68 1.57
N ASP A 431 -37.77 -0.16 0.40
CA ASP A 431 -38.76 0.92 0.21
C ASP A 431 -40.10 0.29 -0.21
#